data_AF-A0A1B8E3V6-F1
#
_entry.id   AF-A0A1B8E3V6-F1
#
_cell.length_a   1.000
_cell.length_b   1.000
_cell.length_c   1.000
_cell.angle_alpha   90.00
_cell.angle_beta   90.00
_cell.angle_gamma   90.00
#
_symmetry.space_group_name_H-M   'P 1'
#
loop_
_entity.id
_entity.type
_entity.pdbx_description
1 polymer ?
#
loop_
_entity_poly.entity_id
_entity_poly.type
_entity_poly.pdbx_seq_one_letter_code
_entity_poly.pdbx_strand_id
1 'polypeptide(L)'
;MESETLCASILLQLCELIVNDDIGDWSGLAGGTKFLIRSRGVHRYNSPFDLAMLESQMSFVLGQSLKSKEPCFLCAPEWQALVLQIPAWPFQNLQSKTLSLRSRLGAILVESPSLIMQFSAINAKYPDQTDWEEQSGILMQKALILLGQVKRYHALEAEPLLLSYASPQKVVQERIEYPDVISGVLDCVANTALLTIDNILRSLCDLRLRSFGLDEKSRELQLKTSQLLDDPEIVEQWRQRAIVAFNFVHGESVIAAKPLAFGLRHAQCGDFPNSAKEMLDQNK
;
A
#
# COMPACT_ATOMS: atom_id res chain seq x y z
N MET A 1 8.69 26.15 12.04
CA MET A 1 9.68 25.04 12.04
C MET A 1 10.50 25.18 10.78
N GLU A 2 11.81 25.19 10.90
CA GLU A 2 12.72 25.35 9.77
C GLU A 2 13.00 24.02 9.06
N SER A 3 13.48 24.09 7.81
CA SER A 3 13.70 22.91 6.96
C SER A 3 14.77 22.00 7.56
N GLU A 4 15.77 22.57 8.21
CA GLU A 4 16.86 21.91 8.90
C GLU A 4 16.37 21.08 10.08
N THR A 5 15.36 21.57 10.82
CA THR A 5 14.75 20.81 11.93
C THR A 5 14.04 19.55 11.44
N LEU A 6 13.31 19.65 10.33
CA LEU A 6 12.65 18.50 9.72
C LEU A 6 13.70 17.52 9.15
N CYS A 7 14.72 18.04 8.46
CA CYS A 7 15.81 17.23 7.93
C CYS A 7 16.52 16.45 9.04
N ALA A 8 16.85 17.11 10.16
CA ALA A 8 17.45 16.45 11.31
C ALA A 8 16.57 15.32 11.86
N SER A 9 15.25 15.52 11.96
CA SER A 9 14.30 14.47 12.35
C SER A 9 14.30 13.28 11.38
N ILE A 10 14.30 13.55 10.08
CA ILE A 10 14.36 12.52 9.03
C ILE A 10 15.67 11.74 9.12
N LEU A 11 16.80 12.43 9.28
CA LEU A 11 18.12 11.79 9.42
C LEU A 11 18.18 10.92 10.67
N LEU A 12 17.67 11.39 11.80
CA LEU A 12 17.60 10.60 13.04
C LEU A 12 16.75 9.34 12.86
N GLN A 13 15.59 9.46 12.23
CA GLN A 13 14.74 8.31 11.88
C GLN A 13 15.47 7.29 10.99
N LEU A 14 16.23 7.75 9.99
CA LEU A 14 16.99 6.87 9.11
C LEU A 14 18.18 6.23 9.82
N CYS A 15 18.90 6.97 10.68
CA CYS A 15 19.98 6.42 11.50
C CYS A 15 19.47 5.30 12.41
N GLU A 16 18.34 5.53 13.09
CA GLU A 16 17.69 4.54 13.96
C GLU A 16 17.27 3.29 13.16
N LEU A 17 16.73 3.48 11.95
CA LEU A 17 16.35 2.36 11.06
C LEU A 17 17.56 1.51 10.63
N ILE A 18 18.70 2.16 10.38
CA ILE A 18 19.94 1.51 9.92
C ILE A 18 20.62 0.77 11.07
N VAL A 19 20.73 1.39 12.24
CA VAL A 19 21.56 0.90 13.36
C VAL A 19 20.84 -0.16 14.19
N ASN A 20 19.51 -0.10 14.33
CA ASN A 20 18.79 -1.02 15.19
C ASN A 20 18.18 -2.18 14.40
N ASP A 21 18.59 -3.40 14.73
CA ASP A 21 18.16 -4.64 14.07
C ASP A 21 16.68 -5.01 14.35
N ASP A 22 16.12 -4.49 15.43
CA ASP A 22 14.73 -4.71 15.83
C ASP A 22 13.74 -3.71 15.17
N ILE A 23 12.46 -3.82 15.55
CA ILE A 23 11.48 -2.73 15.43
C ILE A 23 11.84 -1.63 16.44
N GLY A 24 13.05 -1.08 16.33
CA GLY A 24 13.52 0.02 17.18
C GLY A 24 12.60 1.24 17.13
N ASP A 25 12.97 2.30 17.85
CA ASP A 25 12.14 3.51 17.94
C ASP A 25 12.03 4.26 16.59
N TRP A 26 12.64 3.75 15.51
CA TRP A 26 12.51 4.32 14.16
C TRP A 26 11.04 4.46 13.73
N SER A 27 10.17 3.53 14.16
CA SER A 27 8.74 3.63 13.85
C SER A 27 8.04 4.72 14.70
N GLY A 28 8.52 4.98 15.92
CA GLY A 28 8.09 6.11 16.74
C GLY A 28 8.57 7.44 16.15
N LEU A 29 9.85 7.51 15.77
CA LEU A 29 10.45 8.64 15.05
C LEU A 29 9.74 8.92 13.73
N ALA A 30 9.36 7.89 12.96
CA ALA A 30 8.54 8.05 11.76
C ALA A 30 7.16 8.64 12.05
N GLY A 31 6.55 8.28 13.19
CA GLY A 31 5.32 8.92 13.69
C GLY A 31 5.54 10.40 14.05
N GLY A 32 6.65 10.72 14.72
CA GLY A 32 7.08 12.08 15.02
C GLY A 32 7.30 12.90 13.75
N THR A 33 8.07 12.38 12.79
CA THR A 33 8.32 13.00 11.49
C THR A 33 7.01 13.23 10.72
N LYS A 34 6.09 12.26 10.69
CA LYS A 34 4.72 12.44 10.12
C LYS A 34 4.01 13.64 10.76
N PHE A 35 4.06 13.75 12.08
CA PHE A 35 3.43 14.87 12.81
C PHE A 35 4.10 16.21 12.49
N LEU A 36 5.43 16.25 12.41
CA LEU A 36 6.18 17.46 12.03
C LEU A 36 5.85 17.89 10.60
N ILE A 37 5.79 16.95 9.65
CA ILE A 37 5.43 17.23 8.24
C ILE A 37 4.06 17.87 8.17
N ARG A 38 3.06 17.29 8.84
CA ARG A 38 1.68 17.81 8.88
C ARG A 38 1.63 19.19 9.52
N SER A 39 2.27 19.36 10.68
CA SER A 39 2.28 20.61 11.45
C SER A 39 3.01 21.74 10.74
N ARG A 40 4.01 21.42 9.90
CA ARG A 40 4.70 22.40 9.05
C ARG A 40 3.74 23.08 8.07
N GLY A 41 2.72 22.37 7.62
CA GLY A 41 1.73 22.84 6.65
C GLY A 41 2.24 22.82 5.21
N VAL A 42 1.31 22.61 4.27
CA VAL A 42 1.58 22.44 2.83
C VAL A 42 2.36 23.61 2.20
N HIS A 43 2.10 24.85 2.64
CA HIS A 43 2.68 26.08 2.09
C HIS A 43 4.20 26.23 2.34
N ARG A 44 4.77 25.43 3.25
CA ARG A 44 6.20 25.43 3.58
C ARG A 44 7.02 24.43 2.74
N TYR A 45 6.39 23.79 1.74
CA TYR A 45 7.03 22.90 0.78
C TYR A 45 7.13 23.59 -0.58
N ASN A 46 8.00 24.58 -0.67
CA ASN A 46 8.13 25.46 -1.83
C ASN A 46 9.55 25.52 -2.41
N SER A 47 10.51 24.83 -1.79
CA SER A 47 11.86 24.65 -2.31
C SER A 47 12.07 23.19 -2.77
N PRO A 48 13.00 22.93 -3.71
CA PRO A 48 13.35 21.56 -4.10
C PRO A 48 13.79 20.69 -2.91
N PHE A 49 14.46 21.28 -1.92
CA PHE A 49 14.89 20.58 -0.72
C PHE A 49 13.70 20.13 0.15
N ASP A 50 12.71 21.02 0.36
CA ASP A 50 11.51 20.66 1.10
C ASP A 50 10.69 19.59 0.38
N LEU A 51 10.53 19.71 -0.94
CA LEU A 51 9.80 18.74 -1.75
C LEU A 51 10.47 17.36 -1.69
N ALA A 52 11.80 17.30 -1.79
CA ALA A 52 12.55 16.05 -1.64
C ALA A 52 12.37 15.42 -0.25
N MET A 53 12.37 16.23 0.82
CA MET A 53 12.07 15.73 2.17
C MET A 53 10.68 15.12 2.23
N LEU A 54 9.65 15.79 1.71
CA LEU A 54 8.28 15.26 1.66
C LEU A 54 8.21 13.94 0.88
N GLU A 55 8.79 13.92 -0.33
CA GLU A 55 8.81 12.76 -1.22
C GLU A 55 9.42 11.53 -0.53
N SER A 56 10.53 11.73 0.20
CA SER A 56 11.23 10.65 0.92
C SER A 56 10.38 10.03 2.02
N GLN A 57 9.45 10.79 2.60
CA GLN A 57 8.66 10.37 3.76
C GLN A 57 7.26 9.86 3.41
N MET A 58 6.80 9.98 2.17
CA MET A 58 5.43 9.58 1.78
C MET A 58 5.06 8.15 2.21
N SER A 59 5.93 7.17 1.96
CA SER A 59 5.67 5.77 2.33
C SER A 59 5.62 5.57 3.85
N PHE A 60 6.44 6.32 4.60
CA PHE A 60 6.41 6.29 6.07
C PHE A 60 5.13 6.93 6.61
N VAL A 61 4.70 8.06 6.05
CA VAL A 61 3.42 8.70 6.39
C VAL A 61 2.25 7.74 6.18
N LEU A 62 2.22 7.05 5.03
CA LEU A 62 1.21 6.06 4.70
C LEU A 62 1.23 4.90 5.71
N GLY A 63 2.39 4.29 5.94
CA GLY A 63 2.55 3.18 6.88
C GLY A 63 2.14 3.55 8.32
N GLN A 64 2.46 4.77 8.77
CA GLN A 64 2.06 5.27 10.07
C GLN A 64 0.55 5.56 10.16
N SER A 65 -0.08 6.03 9.09
CA SER A 65 -1.55 6.16 9.05
C SER A 65 -2.25 4.80 9.11
N LEU A 66 -1.69 3.78 8.46
CA LEU A 66 -2.18 2.40 8.60
C LEU A 66 -2.03 1.91 10.05
N LYS A 67 -0.85 2.07 10.66
CA LYS A 67 -0.60 1.69 12.07
C LYS A 67 -1.56 2.37 13.04
N SER A 68 -1.74 3.67 12.92
CA SER A 68 -2.61 4.45 13.81
C SER A 68 -4.10 4.29 13.50
N LYS A 69 -4.46 3.61 12.40
CA LYS A 69 -5.85 3.52 11.90
C LYS A 69 -6.50 4.90 11.73
N GLU A 70 -5.74 5.84 11.16
CA GLU A 70 -6.18 7.21 10.91
C GLU A 70 -6.17 7.52 9.41
N PRO A 71 -7.04 8.43 8.93
CA PRO A 71 -6.92 8.96 7.58
C PRO A 71 -5.50 9.51 7.31
N CYS A 72 -5.02 9.30 6.09
CA CYS A 72 -3.75 9.91 5.66
C CYS A 72 -3.97 11.39 5.36
N PHE A 73 -3.23 12.30 6.01
CA PHE A 73 -3.41 13.73 5.72
C PHE A 73 -3.01 14.09 4.28
N LEU A 74 -2.17 13.25 3.63
CA LEU A 74 -1.82 13.41 2.21
C LEU A 74 -3.01 13.21 1.26
N CYS A 75 -4.12 12.69 1.78
CA CYS A 75 -5.39 12.58 1.06
C CYS A 75 -6.10 13.93 0.87
N ALA A 76 -5.78 14.94 1.67
CA ALA A 76 -6.45 16.23 1.55
C ALA A 76 -6.06 16.95 0.23
N PRO A 77 -6.99 17.69 -0.41
CA PRO A 77 -6.78 18.21 -1.77
C PRO A 77 -5.51 19.05 -1.93
N GLU A 78 -5.17 19.88 -0.94
CA GLU A 78 -3.98 20.71 -0.95
C GLU A 78 -2.69 19.89 -0.94
N TRP A 79 -2.68 18.74 -0.25
CA TRP A 79 -1.54 17.84 -0.24
C TRP A 79 -1.47 17.00 -1.52
N GLN A 80 -2.61 16.57 -2.07
CA GLN A 80 -2.63 15.87 -3.36
C GLN A 80 -2.11 16.77 -4.49
N ALA A 81 -2.54 18.04 -4.52
CA ALA A 81 -2.04 19.01 -5.49
C ALA A 81 -0.52 19.16 -5.41
N LEU A 82 0.04 19.17 -4.20
CA LEU A 82 1.48 19.23 -3.98
C LEU A 82 2.17 17.94 -4.43
N VAL A 83 1.69 16.77 -4.01
CA VAL A 83 2.28 15.45 -4.31
C VAL A 83 2.34 15.19 -5.82
N LEU A 84 1.31 15.57 -6.56
CA LEU A 84 1.27 15.44 -8.02
C LEU A 84 2.28 16.35 -8.74
N GLN A 85 2.76 17.40 -8.07
CA GLN A 85 3.73 18.35 -8.61
C GLN A 85 5.17 18.02 -8.22
N ILE A 86 5.41 17.09 -7.29
CA ILE A 86 6.77 16.73 -6.86
C ILE A 86 7.49 16.08 -8.05
N PRO A 87 8.52 16.72 -8.60
CA PRO A 87 9.31 16.08 -9.63
C PRO A 87 10.15 14.99 -8.97
N ALA A 88 10.24 13.81 -9.60
CA ALA A 88 10.98 12.68 -9.02
C ALA A 88 12.47 13.01 -8.92
N TRP A 89 12.99 13.05 -7.69
CA TRP A 89 14.41 13.28 -7.44
C TRP A 89 15.18 11.95 -7.41
N PRO A 90 16.40 11.83 -7.99
CA PRO A 90 17.14 12.82 -8.76
C PRO A 90 16.71 12.85 -10.23
N PHE A 91 16.69 14.06 -10.82
CA PHE A 91 16.07 14.38 -12.11
C PHE A 91 16.74 13.77 -13.37
N GLN A 92 17.77 12.91 -13.25
CA GLN A 92 18.64 12.57 -14.39
C GLN A 92 19.13 11.11 -14.49
N ASN A 93 18.73 10.19 -13.60
CA ASN A 93 19.29 8.82 -13.58
C ASN A 93 18.24 7.77 -13.95
N LEU A 94 18.63 6.55 -14.37
CA LEU A 94 17.70 5.43 -14.62
C LEU A 94 16.79 5.13 -13.41
N GLN A 95 17.31 5.36 -12.19
CA GLN A 95 16.57 5.31 -10.93
C GLN A 95 15.40 6.30 -10.85
N SER A 96 15.41 7.37 -11.66
CA SER A 96 14.32 8.36 -11.72
C SER A 96 12.99 7.71 -12.10
N LYS A 97 12.99 6.69 -12.97
CA LYS A 97 11.74 6.03 -13.39
C LYS A 97 11.15 5.22 -12.23
N THR A 98 11.92 4.36 -11.58
CA THR A 98 11.42 3.56 -10.43
C THR A 98 11.03 4.46 -9.25
N LEU A 99 11.78 5.52 -8.98
CA LEU A 99 11.45 6.50 -7.94
C LEU A 99 10.17 7.29 -8.26
N SER A 100 9.97 7.69 -9.53
CA SER A 100 8.73 8.32 -9.98
C SER A 100 7.53 7.38 -9.80
N LEU A 101 7.68 6.10 -10.16
CA LEU A 101 6.65 5.09 -9.96
C LEU A 101 6.35 4.85 -8.48
N ARG A 102 7.35 4.94 -7.60
CA ARG A 102 7.16 4.90 -6.14
C ARG A 102 6.29 6.05 -5.65
N SER A 103 6.60 7.26 -6.07
CA SER A 103 5.83 8.45 -5.68
C SER A 103 4.41 8.38 -6.21
N ARG A 104 4.21 7.88 -7.44
CA ARG A 104 2.90 7.65 -8.04
C ARG A 104 2.08 6.57 -7.32
N LEU A 105 2.68 5.42 -7.00
CA LEU A 105 2.00 4.38 -6.20
C LEU A 105 1.63 4.91 -4.82
N GLY A 106 2.54 5.64 -4.17
CA GLY A 106 2.27 6.31 -2.90
C GLY A 106 1.07 7.25 -2.98
N ALA A 107 0.95 8.03 -4.06
CA ALA A 107 -0.17 8.94 -4.30
C ALA A 107 -1.49 8.19 -4.53
N ILE A 108 -1.49 7.05 -5.24
CA ILE A 108 -2.68 6.20 -5.41
C ILE A 108 -3.12 5.65 -4.05
N LEU A 109 -2.19 5.20 -3.22
CA LEU A 109 -2.50 4.48 -1.99
C LEU A 109 -2.83 5.36 -0.78
N VAL A 110 -2.81 6.70 -0.90
CA VAL A 110 -3.12 7.60 0.24
C VAL A 110 -4.52 7.40 0.83
N GLU A 111 -5.47 6.88 0.03
CA GLU A 111 -6.85 6.57 0.44
C GLU A 111 -6.96 5.27 1.26
N SER A 112 -5.97 4.38 1.13
CA SER A 112 -6.02 3.03 1.71
C SER A 112 -6.25 3.01 3.24
N PRO A 113 -5.61 3.88 4.05
CA PRO A 113 -5.88 3.91 5.50
C PRO A 113 -7.33 4.25 5.83
N SER A 114 -7.93 5.18 5.08
CA SER A 114 -9.33 5.56 5.25
C SER A 114 -10.27 4.41 4.88
N LEU A 115 -9.96 3.71 3.78
CA LEU A 115 -10.68 2.53 3.31
C LEU A 115 -10.67 1.40 4.35
N ILE A 116 -9.49 1.03 4.86
CA ILE A 116 -9.31 -0.04 5.84
C ILE A 116 -9.98 0.31 7.18
N MET A 117 -9.88 1.58 7.61
CA MET A 117 -10.51 2.08 8.84
C MET A 117 -12.05 2.01 8.73
N GLN A 118 -12.63 2.50 7.64
CA GLN A 118 -14.08 2.46 7.42
C GLN A 118 -14.58 1.02 7.33
N PHE A 119 -13.86 0.14 6.62
CA PHE A 119 -14.22 -1.27 6.55
C PHE A 119 -14.20 -1.93 7.93
N SER A 120 -13.14 -1.70 8.73
CA SER A 120 -13.04 -2.23 10.09
C SER A 120 -14.21 -1.75 10.98
N ALA A 121 -14.63 -0.50 10.82
CA ALA A 121 -15.76 0.07 11.57
C ALA A 121 -17.10 -0.56 11.18
N ILE A 122 -17.34 -0.81 9.88
CA ILE A 122 -18.54 -1.51 9.40
C ILE A 122 -18.54 -2.95 9.89
N ASN A 123 -17.42 -3.67 9.73
CA ASN A 123 -17.30 -5.07 10.12
C ASN A 123 -17.51 -5.29 11.63
N ALA A 124 -17.09 -4.32 12.46
CA ALA A 124 -17.27 -4.40 13.92
C ALA A 124 -18.70 -4.08 14.40
N LYS A 125 -19.48 -3.32 13.62
CA LYS A 125 -20.82 -2.84 14.02
C LYS A 125 -21.97 -3.62 13.37
N TYR A 126 -21.68 -4.46 12.39
CA TYR A 126 -22.68 -5.32 11.77
C TYR A 126 -23.21 -6.36 12.77
N PRO A 127 -24.54 -6.58 12.90
CA PRO A 127 -25.66 -6.02 12.12
C PRO A 127 -26.43 -4.86 12.79
N ASP A 128 -25.89 -4.22 13.83
CA ASP A 128 -26.65 -3.38 14.78
C ASP A 128 -27.01 -1.96 14.29
N GLN A 129 -26.54 -1.49 13.13
CA GLN A 129 -26.76 -0.12 12.65
C GLN A 129 -27.69 -0.03 11.43
N THR A 130 -28.66 0.89 11.43
CA THR A 130 -29.62 1.10 10.32
C THR A 130 -29.00 1.69 9.03
N ASP A 131 -27.79 2.25 9.09
CA ASP A 131 -27.14 2.98 7.97
C ASP A 131 -26.01 2.19 7.27
N TRP A 132 -25.83 0.92 7.64
CA TRP A 132 -24.70 0.13 7.13
C TRP A 132 -24.80 -0.17 5.62
N GLU A 133 -26.00 -0.22 5.04
CA GLU A 133 -26.20 -0.50 3.62
C GLU A 133 -25.68 0.64 2.73
N GLU A 134 -25.98 1.88 3.07
CA GLU A 134 -25.51 3.07 2.36
C GLU A 134 -23.99 3.21 2.53
N GLN A 135 -23.50 3.10 3.77
CA GLN A 135 -22.06 3.19 4.07
C GLN A 135 -21.25 2.08 3.38
N SER A 136 -21.75 0.84 3.36
CA SER A 136 -21.09 -0.27 2.64
C SER A 136 -21.07 -0.05 1.13
N GLY A 137 -22.10 0.61 0.56
CA GLY A 137 -22.17 0.92 -0.86
C GLY A 137 -21.15 1.96 -1.27
N ILE A 138 -21.07 3.06 -0.50
CA ILE A 138 -20.06 4.10 -0.69
C ILE A 138 -18.66 3.50 -0.57
N LEU A 139 -18.44 2.64 0.44
CA LEU A 139 -17.14 2.01 0.66
C LEU A 139 -16.76 1.05 -0.47
N MET A 140 -17.71 0.26 -0.96
CA MET A 140 -17.51 -0.64 -2.10
C MET A 140 -17.13 0.14 -3.36
N GLN A 141 -17.78 1.27 -3.63
CA GLN A 141 -17.43 2.13 -4.76
C GLN A 141 -16.00 2.69 -4.63
N LYS A 142 -15.61 3.16 -3.44
CA LYS A 142 -14.24 3.63 -3.18
C LYS A 142 -13.21 2.51 -3.38
N ALA A 143 -13.49 1.31 -2.87
CA ALA A 143 -12.64 0.14 -3.05
C ALA A 143 -12.48 -0.22 -4.54
N LEU A 144 -13.56 -0.24 -5.32
CA LEU A 144 -13.49 -0.52 -6.76
C LEU A 144 -12.68 0.51 -7.54
N ILE A 145 -12.83 1.80 -7.23
CA ILE A 145 -12.04 2.88 -7.84
C ILE A 145 -10.55 2.65 -7.54
N LEU A 146 -10.22 2.41 -6.28
CA LEU A 146 -8.83 2.19 -5.86
C LEU A 146 -8.25 0.92 -6.47
N LEU A 147 -9.01 -0.19 -6.50
CA LEU A 147 -8.61 -1.44 -7.16
C LEU A 147 -8.28 -1.19 -8.64
N GLY A 148 -9.16 -0.49 -9.35
CA GLY A 148 -8.95 -0.15 -10.76
C GLY A 148 -7.72 0.74 -11.00
N GLN A 149 -7.43 1.68 -10.08
CA GLN A 149 -6.23 2.51 -10.14
C GLN A 149 -4.95 1.68 -9.92
N VAL A 150 -4.93 0.80 -8.92
CA VAL A 150 -3.77 -0.06 -8.63
C VAL A 150 -3.54 -1.06 -9.76
N LYS A 151 -4.58 -1.69 -10.30
CA LYS A 151 -4.47 -2.58 -11.48
C LYS A 151 -3.87 -1.85 -12.68
N ARG A 152 -4.38 -0.65 -12.99
CA ARG A 152 -3.86 0.16 -14.10
C ARG A 152 -2.40 0.51 -13.91
N TYR A 153 -2.02 0.94 -12.70
CA TYR A 153 -0.62 1.20 -12.36
C TYR A 153 0.24 -0.06 -12.54
N HIS A 154 -0.24 -1.20 -12.04
CA HIS A 154 0.52 -2.44 -12.07
C HIS A 154 0.79 -2.91 -13.51
N ALA A 155 -0.26 -3.03 -14.32
CA ALA A 155 -0.17 -3.52 -15.70
C ALA A 155 0.56 -2.55 -16.66
N LEU A 156 0.35 -1.24 -16.52
CA LEU A 156 0.89 -0.27 -17.49
C LEU A 156 2.27 0.26 -17.11
N GLU A 157 2.67 0.17 -15.83
CA GLU A 157 3.84 0.89 -15.33
C GLU A 157 4.82 0.01 -14.56
N ALA A 158 4.32 -0.81 -13.63
CA ALA A 158 5.18 -1.67 -12.81
C ALA A 158 5.64 -2.92 -13.55
N GLU A 159 4.71 -3.64 -14.18
CA GLU A 159 4.99 -4.89 -14.90
C GLU A 159 6.00 -4.74 -16.04
N PRO A 160 5.97 -3.68 -16.88
CA PRO A 160 6.98 -3.49 -17.92
C PRO A 160 8.41 -3.26 -17.43
N LEU A 161 8.64 -3.02 -16.13
CA LEU A 161 9.98 -2.93 -15.56
C LEU A 161 10.57 -4.28 -15.18
N LEU A 162 9.74 -5.32 -15.14
CA LEU A 162 10.13 -6.63 -14.68
C LEU A 162 10.61 -7.44 -15.87
N LEU A 163 11.80 -8.02 -15.72
CA LEU A 163 12.32 -8.92 -16.74
C LEU A 163 11.69 -10.30 -16.50
N SER A 164 10.99 -10.82 -17.51
CA SER A 164 10.51 -12.20 -17.52
C SER A 164 11.30 -12.98 -18.55
N TYR A 165 12.03 -14.00 -18.09
CA TYR A 165 12.69 -14.97 -18.96
C TYR A 165 11.91 -16.27 -18.95
N ALA A 166 11.44 -16.71 -20.11
CA ALA A 166 11.01 -18.08 -20.30
C ALA A 166 12.24 -18.98 -20.28
N SER A 167 12.45 -19.74 -19.20
CA SER A 167 13.52 -20.74 -19.18
C SER A 167 13.22 -21.82 -20.23
N PRO A 168 14.15 -22.12 -21.16
CA PRO A 168 13.95 -23.15 -22.18
C PRO A 168 13.94 -24.59 -21.63
N GLN A 169 14.27 -24.79 -20.35
CA GLN A 169 14.48 -26.11 -19.78
C GLN A 169 13.73 -26.29 -18.46
N LYS A 170 12.67 -27.10 -18.54
CA LYS A 170 11.86 -27.73 -17.48
C LYS A 170 10.96 -26.81 -16.66
N VAL A 171 9.65 -27.03 -16.86
CA VAL A 171 8.49 -26.69 -16.01
C VAL A 171 8.38 -25.20 -15.64
N VAL A 172 7.44 -24.55 -16.31
CA VAL A 172 7.14 -23.12 -16.29
C VAL A 172 6.97 -22.59 -14.86
N GLN A 173 8.04 -22.03 -14.30
CA GLN A 173 7.97 -21.07 -13.23
C GLN A 173 8.61 -19.81 -13.79
N GLU A 174 7.78 -18.87 -14.24
CA GLU A 174 8.24 -17.57 -14.72
C GLU A 174 9.09 -16.93 -13.61
N ARG A 175 10.39 -16.82 -13.85
CA ARG A 175 11.30 -16.20 -12.89
C ARG A 175 11.24 -14.70 -13.12
N ILE A 176 10.62 -14.00 -12.17
CA ILE A 176 10.55 -12.54 -12.17
C ILE A 176 11.90 -12.02 -11.67
N GLU A 177 12.54 -11.18 -12.49
CA GLU A 177 13.75 -10.47 -12.09
C GLU A 177 13.44 -8.99 -11.88
N TYR A 178 13.92 -8.47 -10.75
CA TYR A 178 13.77 -7.07 -10.36
C TYR A 178 15.06 -6.31 -10.68
N PRO A 179 15.00 -5.19 -11.40
CA PRO A 179 16.20 -4.43 -11.77
C PRO A 179 16.85 -3.73 -10.58
N ASP A 180 16.07 -3.42 -9.54
CA ASP A 180 16.54 -2.80 -8.31
C ASP A 180 15.61 -3.13 -7.13
N VAL A 181 16.09 -2.85 -5.91
CA VAL A 181 15.32 -3.07 -4.66
C VAL A 181 13.99 -2.32 -4.65
N ILE A 182 13.93 -1.11 -5.23
CA ILE A 182 12.72 -0.30 -5.24
C ILE A 182 11.66 -0.99 -6.10
N SER A 183 12.02 -1.57 -7.23
CA SER A 183 11.13 -2.31 -8.11
C SER A 183 10.49 -3.51 -7.39
N GLY A 184 11.28 -4.23 -6.58
CA GLY A 184 10.75 -5.26 -5.68
C GLY A 184 9.78 -4.70 -4.63
N VAL A 185 10.10 -3.54 -4.03
CA VAL A 185 9.20 -2.85 -3.09
C VAL A 185 7.88 -2.48 -3.77
N LEU A 186 7.92 -1.90 -4.99
CA LEU A 186 6.72 -1.49 -5.72
C LEU A 186 5.81 -2.66 -6.04
N ASP A 187 6.39 -3.75 -6.55
CA ASP A 187 5.63 -4.93 -6.90
C ASP A 187 4.99 -5.58 -5.65
N CYS A 188 5.75 -5.66 -4.55
CA CYS A 188 5.24 -6.16 -3.28
C CYS A 188 4.07 -5.31 -2.75
N VAL A 189 4.24 -3.98 -2.73
CA VAL A 189 3.22 -3.05 -2.22
C VAL A 189 1.99 -3.03 -3.11
N ALA A 190 2.14 -3.02 -4.45
CA ALA A 190 1.03 -3.03 -5.38
C ALA A 190 0.19 -4.31 -5.25
N ASN A 191 0.82 -5.48 -5.26
CA ASN A 191 0.11 -6.75 -5.11
C ASN A 191 -0.55 -6.88 -3.73
N THR A 192 0.11 -6.42 -2.67
CA THR A 192 -0.51 -6.41 -1.34
C THR A 192 -1.71 -5.48 -1.27
N ALA A 193 -1.64 -4.31 -1.92
CA ALA A 193 -2.79 -3.42 -2.01
C ALA A 193 -3.95 -4.07 -2.78
N LEU A 194 -3.68 -4.75 -3.91
CA LEU A 194 -4.69 -5.50 -4.65
C LEU A 194 -5.38 -6.55 -3.76
N LEU A 195 -4.59 -7.38 -3.05
CA LEU A 195 -5.11 -8.38 -2.11
C LEU A 195 -5.94 -7.78 -0.99
N THR A 196 -5.46 -6.70 -0.36
CA THR A 196 -6.20 -6.03 0.72
C THR A 196 -7.53 -5.47 0.22
N ILE A 197 -7.54 -4.78 -0.93
CA ILE A 197 -8.75 -4.15 -1.46
C ILE A 197 -9.76 -5.21 -1.92
N ASP A 198 -9.28 -6.27 -2.57
CA ASP A 198 -10.10 -7.40 -3.00
C ASP A 198 -10.71 -8.17 -1.81
N ASN A 199 -9.94 -8.38 -0.73
CA ASN A 199 -10.47 -8.95 0.51
C ASN A 199 -11.56 -8.06 1.15
N ILE A 200 -11.39 -6.73 1.12
CA ILE A 200 -12.41 -5.79 1.59
C ILE A 200 -13.68 -5.92 0.73
N LEU A 201 -13.54 -5.96 -0.60
CA LEU A 201 -14.66 -6.11 -1.53
C LEU A 201 -15.42 -7.43 -1.30
N ARG A 202 -14.71 -8.55 -1.18
CA ARG A 202 -15.32 -9.86 -0.87
C ARG A 202 -16.08 -9.81 0.44
N SER A 203 -15.47 -9.28 1.49
CA SER A 203 -16.09 -9.18 2.81
C SER A 203 -17.36 -8.31 2.77
N LEU A 204 -17.32 -7.17 2.07
CA LEU A 204 -18.49 -6.31 1.89
C LEU A 204 -19.60 -7.00 1.08
N CYS A 205 -19.25 -7.76 0.04
CA CYS A 205 -20.21 -8.55 -0.71
C CYS A 205 -20.86 -9.63 0.15
N ASP A 206 -20.06 -10.36 0.93
CA ASP A 206 -20.55 -11.41 1.83
C ASP A 206 -21.47 -10.84 2.91
N LEU A 207 -21.13 -9.69 3.49
CA LEU A 207 -21.99 -9.00 4.46
C LEU A 207 -23.34 -8.61 3.85
N ARG A 208 -23.35 -8.15 2.60
CA ARG A 208 -24.58 -7.83 1.87
C ARG A 208 -25.38 -9.08 1.50
N LEU A 209 -24.73 -10.15 1.06
CA LEU A 209 -25.44 -11.40 0.76
C LEU A 209 -26.12 -11.99 2.00
N ARG A 210 -25.49 -11.87 3.18
CA ARG A 210 -26.09 -12.28 4.45
C ARG A 210 -27.31 -11.45 4.84
N SER A 211 -27.38 -10.18 4.48
CA SER A 211 -28.52 -9.32 4.82
C SER A 211 -29.74 -9.54 3.93
N PHE A 212 -29.56 -9.81 2.64
CA PHE A 212 -30.65 -9.90 1.67
C PHE A 212 -31.33 -11.29 1.57
N GLY A 213 -30.83 -12.32 2.27
CA GLY A 213 -31.43 -13.67 2.26
C GLY A 213 -31.30 -14.39 0.91
N LEU A 214 -32.08 -15.45 0.66
CA LEU A 214 -32.08 -16.22 -0.62
C LEU A 214 -33.08 -15.63 -1.65
N ASP A 215 -33.21 -14.32 -1.69
CA ASP A 215 -34.20 -13.67 -2.56
C ASP A 215 -33.66 -13.45 -3.99
N GLU A 216 -34.53 -13.09 -4.94
CA GLU A 216 -34.16 -12.84 -6.35
C GLU A 216 -33.09 -11.73 -6.47
N LYS A 217 -33.14 -10.73 -5.57
CA LYS A 217 -32.12 -9.68 -5.42
C LYS A 217 -30.74 -10.22 -5.03
N SER A 218 -30.68 -11.30 -4.26
CA SER A 218 -29.42 -11.92 -3.86
C SER A 218 -28.74 -12.66 -5.01
N ARG A 219 -29.53 -13.23 -5.93
CA ARG A 219 -28.97 -13.82 -7.17
C ARG A 219 -28.42 -12.75 -8.12
N GLU A 220 -29.13 -11.63 -8.26
CA GLU A 220 -28.63 -10.49 -9.05
C GLU A 220 -27.37 -9.90 -8.41
N LEU A 221 -27.33 -9.80 -7.08
CA LEU A 221 -26.15 -9.33 -6.35
C LEU A 221 -24.98 -10.31 -6.49
N GLN A 222 -25.20 -11.62 -6.38
CA GLN A 222 -24.17 -12.64 -6.63
C GLN A 222 -23.57 -12.52 -8.03
N LEU A 223 -24.41 -12.32 -9.06
CA LEU A 223 -23.95 -12.14 -10.44
C LEU A 223 -23.16 -10.83 -10.62
N LYS A 224 -23.58 -9.75 -9.96
CA LYS A 224 -22.81 -8.49 -9.94
C LYS A 224 -21.49 -8.66 -9.19
N THR A 225 -21.48 -9.35 -8.06
CA THR A 225 -20.28 -9.63 -7.28
C THR A 225 -19.27 -10.46 -8.07
N SER A 226 -19.71 -11.50 -8.81
CA SER A 226 -18.80 -12.30 -9.64
C SER A 226 -18.23 -11.53 -10.83
N GLN A 227 -18.91 -10.47 -11.30
CA GLN A 227 -18.38 -9.57 -12.34
C GLN A 227 -17.41 -8.52 -11.79
N LEU A 228 -17.51 -8.20 -10.49
CA LEU A 228 -16.72 -7.14 -9.84
C LEU A 228 -15.39 -7.66 -9.29
N LEU A 229 -15.34 -8.93 -8.91
CA LEU A 229 -14.17 -9.56 -8.28
C LEU A 229 -13.35 -10.33 -9.30
N ASP A 230 -12.04 -10.40 -9.07
CA ASP A 230 -11.16 -11.20 -9.90
C ASP A 230 -11.24 -12.68 -9.56
N ASP A 231 -10.91 -13.49 -10.56
CA ASP A 231 -10.85 -14.94 -10.43
C ASP A 231 -9.85 -15.35 -9.33
N PRO A 232 -10.14 -16.42 -8.58
CA PRO A 232 -9.25 -16.91 -7.52
C PRO A 232 -7.81 -17.15 -7.99
N GLU A 233 -7.63 -17.54 -9.25
CA GLU A 233 -6.31 -17.75 -9.86
C GLU A 233 -5.51 -16.45 -9.97
N ILE A 234 -6.15 -15.35 -10.39
CA ILE A 234 -5.52 -14.02 -10.48
C ILE A 234 -5.14 -13.54 -9.07
N VAL A 235 -6.01 -13.76 -8.09
CA VAL A 235 -5.74 -13.37 -6.69
C VAL A 235 -4.59 -14.19 -6.10
N GLU A 236 -4.48 -15.47 -6.43
CA GLU A 236 -3.34 -16.29 -6.02
C GLU A 236 -2.04 -15.83 -6.69
N GLN A 237 -2.10 -15.42 -7.97
CA GLN A 237 -0.95 -14.81 -8.63
C GLN A 237 -0.49 -13.54 -7.91
N TRP A 238 -1.40 -12.65 -7.50
CA TRP A 238 -1.02 -11.47 -6.70
C TRP A 238 -0.36 -11.84 -5.39
N ARG A 239 -0.87 -12.88 -4.70
CA ARG A 239 -0.25 -13.38 -3.47
C ARG A 239 1.17 -13.88 -3.73
N GLN A 240 1.34 -14.72 -4.73
CA GLN A 240 2.65 -15.27 -5.06
C GLN A 240 3.64 -14.17 -5.46
N ARG A 241 3.19 -13.19 -6.24
CA ARG A 241 3.95 -12.00 -6.61
C ARG A 241 4.40 -11.20 -5.39
N ALA A 242 3.51 -10.94 -4.44
CA ALA A 242 3.85 -10.22 -3.22
C ALA A 242 4.92 -10.95 -2.39
N ILE A 243 4.85 -12.29 -2.30
CA ILE A 243 5.84 -13.13 -1.60
C ILE A 243 7.19 -13.10 -2.28
N VAL A 244 7.23 -13.34 -3.59
CA VAL A 244 8.49 -13.33 -4.37
C VAL A 244 9.16 -11.96 -4.27
N ALA A 245 8.39 -10.88 -4.43
CA ALA A 245 8.89 -9.52 -4.32
C ALA A 245 9.43 -9.20 -2.92
N PHE A 246 8.73 -9.61 -1.86
CA PHE A 246 9.18 -9.41 -0.49
C PHE A 246 10.49 -10.15 -0.20
N ASN A 247 10.57 -11.42 -0.59
CA ASN A 247 11.76 -12.25 -0.39
C ASN A 247 12.98 -11.68 -1.14
N PHE A 248 12.78 -11.17 -2.36
CA PHE A 248 13.81 -10.45 -3.08
C PHE A 248 14.30 -9.21 -2.30
N VAL A 249 13.39 -8.33 -1.87
CA VAL A 249 13.76 -7.12 -1.10
C VAL A 249 14.48 -7.48 0.20
N HIS A 250 14.03 -8.52 0.89
CA HIS A 250 14.66 -8.99 2.12
C HIS A 250 16.07 -9.53 1.90
N GLY A 251 16.29 -10.30 0.82
CA GLY A 251 17.60 -10.81 0.45
C GLY A 251 18.58 -9.73 0.01
N GLU A 252 18.11 -8.71 -0.71
CA GLU A 252 18.97 -7.64 -1.24
C GLU A 252 19.24 -6.52 -0.22
N SER A 253 18.28 -6.19 0.65
CA SER A 253 18.40 -5.08 1.59
C SER A 253 17.50 -5.22 2.81
N VAL A 254 18.10 -5.65 3.92
CA VAL A 254 17.46 -5.72 5.24
C VAL A 254 16.87 -4.37 5.67
N ILE A 255 17.56 -3.25 5.35
CA ILE A 255 17.11 -1.88 5.71
C ILE A 255 15.79 -1.54 5.01
N ALA A 256 15.65 -1.83 3.72
CA ALA A 256 14.42 -1.62 2.94
C ALA A 256 13.29 -2.60 3.33
N ALA A 257 13.64 -3.82 3.74
CA ALA A 257 12.66 -4.83 4.14
C ALA A 257 11.94 -4.48 5.45
N LYS A 258 12.60 -3.81 6.39
CA LYS A 258 12.01 -3.37 7.67
C LYS A 258 10.75 -2.49 7.51
N PRO A 259 10.80 -1.33 6.81
CA PRO A 259 9.63 -0.49 6.61
C PRO A 259 8.59 -1.15 5.70
N LEU A 260 9.00 -1.98 4.74
CA LEU A 260 8.08 -2.77 3.92
C LEU A 260 7.28 -3.73 4.81
N ALA A 261 7.93 -4.61 5.57
CA ALA A 261 7.28 -5.53 6.50
C ALA A 261 6.40 -4.81 7.53
N PHE A 262 6.83 -3.64 8.00
CA PHE A 262 6.00 -2.78 8.85
C PHE A 262 4.71 -2.35 8.14
N GLY A 263 4.78 -1.83 6.92
CA GLY A 263 3.60 -1.42 6.16
C GLY A 263 2.64 -2.58 5.87
N LEU A 264 3.18 -3.71 5.40
CA LEU A 264 2.40 -4.90 5.06
C LEU A 264 1.59 -5.42 6.27
N ARG A 265 2.21 -5.49 7.45
CA ARG A 265 1.54 -5.93 8.69
C ARG A 265 0.32 -5.07 9.06
N HIS A 266 0.36 -3.78 8.76
CA HIS A 266 -0.73 -2.87 9.11
C HIS A 266 -1.73 -2.63 7.96
N ALA A 267 -1.41 -3.06 6.74
CA ALA A 267 -2.32 -3.01 5.59
C ALA A 267 -3.32 -4.19 5.56
N GLN A 268 -3.06 -5.25 6.31
CA GLN A 268 -3.89 -6.45 6.31
C GLN A 268 -5.16 -6.27 7.16
N CYS A 269 -6.31 -6.67 6.62
CA CYS A 269 -7.59 -6.63 7.31
C CYS A 269 -8.23 -8.02 7.36
N GLY A 270 -8.48 -8.55 8.57
CA GLY A 270 -9.11 -9.86 8.80
C GLY A 270 -8.13 -11.04 8.94
N ASP A 271 -8.68 -12.23 9.22
CA ASP A 271 -7.97 -13.51 9.38
C ASP A 271 -7.40 -14.02 8.05
N PHE A 272 -6.45 -13.30 7.49
CA PHE A 272 -5.44 -13.87 6.61
C PHE A 272 -4.28 -14.31 7.49
N PRO A 273 -3.80 -15.57 7.38
CA PRO A 273 -2.70 -16.00 8.21
C PRO A 273 -1.53 -15.05 7.98
N ASN A 274 -0.96 -14.57 9.09
CA ASN A 274 0.03 -13.50 9.17
C ASN A 274 1.03 -13.58 8.02
N SER A 275 0.79 -12.96 6.87
CA SER A 275 1.65 -13.24 5.71
C SER A 275 3.05 -12.69 5.93
N ALA A 276 3.22 -11.64 6.74
CA ALA A 276 4.54 -11.21 7.17
C ALA A 276 5.23 -12.26 8.06
N LYS A 277 4.49 -12.98 8.90
CA LYS A 277 5.02 -14.05 9.76
C LYS A 277 5.23 -15.34 8.98
N GLU A 278 4.35 -15.71 8.05
CA GLU A 278 4.50 -16.86 7.15
C GLU A 278 5.59 -16.63 6.09
N MET A 279 5.73 -15.42 5.54
CA MET A 279 6.86 -15.04 4.67
C MET A 279 8.20 -15.07 5.43
N LEU A 280 8.19 -14.77 6.74
CA LEU A 280 9.36 -14.88 7.61
C LEU A 280 9.60 -16.32 8.12
N ASP A 281 8.54 -17.11 8.35
CA ASP A 281 8.60 -18.47 8.89
C ASP A 281 8.85 -19.53 7.78
N GLN A 282 8.55 -19.24 6.50
CA GLN A 282 8.96 -20.07 5.35
C GLN A 282 10.47 -20.05 5.08
N ASN A 283 11.24 -19.26 5.83
CA ASN A 283 12.70 -19.11 5.72
C ASN A 283 13.46 -19.71 6.93
N LYS A 284 12.83 -20.58 7.72
CA LYS A 284 13.47 -21.43 8.74
C LYS A 284 13.37 -22.90 8.37
#